data_AF-A0A099Z5X6-F1
#
_entry.id   AF-A0A099Z5X6-F1
#
_cell.length_a   1.000
_cell.length_b   1.000
_cell.length_c   1.000
_cell.angle_alpha   90.00
_cell.angle_beta   90.00
_cell.angle_gamma   90.00
#
_symmetry.space_group_name_H-M   'P 1'
#
loop_
_entity.id
_entity.type
_entity.pdbx_description
1 polymer ?
#
loop_
_entity_poly.entity_id
_entity_poly.type
_entity_poly.pdbx_seq_one_letter_code
_entity_poly.pdbx_strand_id
1 'polypeptide(L)'
;ERCRCKKIKPTLSTYLSKNYSYIIHAKVRSVERGSCNEITTVVEVKDILKSSMPIPLSQVPLLTNSSCQCPPLQPKQDVLIMCYEWRSR
;
A
#
# COMPACT_ATOMS: atom_id res chain seq x y z
N GLU A 1 -15.99 -4.93 17.50
CA GLU A 1 -16.75 -5.07 16.24
C GLU A 1 -15.78 -5.32 15.08
N ARG A 2 -16.02 -6.35 14.26
CA ARG A 2 -15.06 -6.85 13.25
C ARG A 2 -15.01 -5.90 12.06
N CYS A 3 -13.84 -5.31 11.76
CA CYS A 3 -13.61 -4.54 10.53
C CYS A 3 -14.17 -5.29 9.31
N ARG A 4 -15.08 -4.67 8.55
CA ARG A 4 -15.62 -5.25 7.32
C ARG A 4 -14.78 -4.77 6.13
N CYS A 5 -13.70 -5.48 5.81
CA CYS A 5 -12.91 -5.16 4.62
C CYS A 5 -13.69 -5.52 3.34
N LYS A 6 -13.92 -4.55 2.47
CA LYS A 6 -14.46 -4.82 1.13
C LYS A 6 -13.38 -5.53 0.31
N LYS A 7 -13.69 -6.70 -0.26
CA LYS A 7 -12.79 -7.36 -1.21
C LYS A 7 -12.74 -6.52 -2.48
N ILE A 8 -11.59 -5.94 -2.77
CA ILE A 8 -11.33 -5.22 -4.03
C ILE A 8 -10.57 -6.20 -4.93
N LYS A 9 -11.06 -6.43 -6.14
CA LYS A 9 -10.32 -7.19 -7.15
C LYS A 9 -9.37 -6.22 -7.88
N PRO A 10 -8.05 -6.46 -7.87
CA PRO A 10 -7.10 -5.69 -8.66
C PRO A 10 -7.24 -6.09 -10.13
N THR A 11 -8.26 -5.56 -10.81
CA THR A 11 -8.49 -5.78 -12.23
C THR A 11 -7.91 -4.63 -13.06
N LEU A 12 -7.66 -4.88 -14.35
CA LEU A 12 -7.23 -3.84 -15.29
C LEU A 12 -8.24 -2.68 -15.36
N SER A 13 -9.53 -2.95 -15.23
CA SER A 13 -10.56 -1.90 -15.17
C SER A 13 -10.40 -0.99 -13.94
N THR A 14 -10.08 -1.57 -12.77
CA THR A 14 -9.78 -0.79 -11.56
C THR A 14 -8.55 0.10 -11.76
N TYR A 15 -7.51 -0.46 -12.39
CA TYR A 15 -6.26 0.25 -12.71
C TYR A 15 -6.52 1.49 -13.59
N LEU A 16 -7.30 1.33 -14.67
CA LEU A 16 -7.57 2.41 -15.63
C LEU A 16 -8.52 3.47 -15.07
N SER A 17 -9.55 3.06 -14.32
CA SER A 17 -10.62 3.98 -13.87
C SER A 17 -10.23 4.86 -12.69
N LYS A 18 -9.33 4.40 -11.82
CA LYS A 18 -9.02 5.08 -10.54
C LYS A 18 -7.90 6.11 -10.64
N ASN A 19 -7.11 6.09 -11.72
CA ASN A 19 -6.02 7.02 -11.95
C ASN A 19 -5.10 7.21 -10.72
N TYR A 20 -4.63 6.10 -10.14
CA TYR A 20 -3.71 6.13 -9.00
C TYR A 20 -2.41 6.88 -9.33
N SER A 21 -1.83 7.56 -8.34
CA SER A 21 -0.58 8.31 -8.49
C SER A 21 0.62 7.37 -8.62
N TYR A 22 0.66 6.31 -7.80
CA TYR A 22 1.71 5.31 -7.84
C TYR A 22 1.14 3.90 -7.79
N ILE A 23 1.81 3.02 -8.53
CA ILE A 23 1.48 1.62 -8.69
C ILE A 23 2.80 0.86 -8.67
N ILE A 24 3.05 0.17 -7.56
CA ILE A 24 4.31 -0.52 -7.31
C ILE A 24 4.05 -1.99 -7.01
N HIS A 25 4.91 -2.84 -7.56
CA HIS A 25 5.02 -4.23 -7.17
C HIS A 25 6.05 -4.31 -6.05
N ALA A 26 5.65 -4.84 -4.89
CA ALA A 26 6.51 -4.86 -3.72
C ALA A 26 6.30 -6.12 -2.89
N LYS A 27 7.31 -6.47 -2.09
CA LYS A 27 7.22 -7.52 -1.09
C LYS A 27 7.16 -6.93 0.30
N VAL A 28 6.18 -7.33 1.10
CA VAL A 28 6.04 -6.91 2.48
C VAL A 28 7.19 -7.50 3.30
N ARG A 29 7.94 -6.66 4.02
CA ARG A 29 9.02 -7.07 4.90
C ARG A 29 8.55 -7.13 6.35
N SER A 30 7.95 -6.05 6.85
CA SER A 30 7.37 -6.00 8.20
C SER A 30 6.10 -5.15 8.22
N VAL A 31 5.27 -5.40 9.23
CA VAL A 31 4.08 -4.61 9.55
C VAL A 31 4.15 -4.31 11.04
N GLU A 32 4.32 -3.04 11.36
CA GLU A 32 4.44 -2.54 12.72
C GLU A 32 3.23 -1.68 13.05
N ARG A 33 2.63 -1.90 14.22
CA ARG A 33 1.52 -1.08 14.72
C ARG A 33 2.08 -0.11 15.73
N GLY A 34 2.02 1.17 15.42
CA GLY A 34 2.38 2.27 16.30
C GLY A 34 1.27 2.57 17.32
N SER A 35 1.41 3.71 18.00
CA SER A 35 0.36 4.27 18.84
C SER A 35 -0.75 4.87 17.97
N CYS A 36 -1.98 4.97 18.50
CA CYS A 36 -3.08 5.71 17.88
C CYS A 36 -3.42 5.32 16.41
N ASN A 37 -3.62 4.03 16.12
CA ASN A 37 -4.02 3.50 14.79
C ASN A 37 -3.00 3.72 13.65
N GLU A 38 -1.79 4.16 13.96
CA GLU A 38 -0.72 4.24 12.98
C GLU A 38 -0.16 2.85 12.68
N ILE A 39 -0.01 2.54 11.41
CA ILE A 39 0.54 1.28 10.92
C ILE A 39 1.63 1.62 9.90
N THR A 40 2.84 1.17 10.21
CA THR A 40 4.00 1.28 9.33
C THR A 40 4.23 -0.07 8.66
N THR A 41 4.09 -0.11 7.34
CA THR A 41 4.39 -1.31 6.55
C THR A 41 5.69 -1.08 5.80
N VAL A 42 6.74 -1.81 6.15
CA VAL A 42 7.98 -1.77 5.36
C VAL A 42 7.84 -2.71 4.19
N VAL A 43 8.03 -2.19 2.98
CA VAL A 43 7.98 -2.97 1.74
C VAL A 43 9.28 -2.82 0.97
N GLU A 44 9.66 -3.88 0.27
CA GLU A 44 10.76 -3.86 -0.68
C GLU A 44 10.19 -3.73 -2.09
N VAL A 45 10.48 -2.61 -2.75
CA VAL A 45 9.98 -2.32 -4.10
C VAL A 45 10.74 -3.18 -5.10
N LYS A 46 10.00 -3.99 -5.86
CA LYS A 46 10.54 -4.86 -6.92
C LYS A 46 10.43 -4.21 -8.28
N ASP A 47 9.29 -3.58 -8.56
CA ASP A 47 9.01 -2.94 -9.83
C ASP A 47 8.05 -1.76 -9.66
N ILE A 48 8.13 -0.79 -10.58
CA ILE A 48 7.36 0.45 -10.56
C ILE A 48 6.60 0.54 -11.89
N LEU A 49 5.31 0.24 -11.86
CA LEU A 49 4.46 0.25 -13.05
C LEU A 49 3.98 1.65 -13.41
N LYS A 50 3.74 2.48 -12.39
CA LYS A 50 3.37 3.90 -12.54
C LYS A 50 3.88 4.64 -11.32
N SER A 51 4.47 5.81 -11.52
CA SER A 51 4.75 6.72 -10.43
C SER A 51 4.78 8.17 -10.90
N SER A 52 4.13 9.04 -10.15
CA SER A 52 4.21 10.49 -10.31
C SER A 52 5.38 11.12 -9.54
N MET A 53 6.04 10.36 -8.66
CA MET A 53 7.24 10.76 -7.92
C MET A 53 8.36 9.71 -8.05
N PRO A 54 9.64 10.09 -7.93
CA PRO A 54 10.71 9.10 -7.90
C PRO A 54 10.59 8.21 -6.65
N ILE A 55 10.30 6.91 -6.86
CA ILE A 55 10.28 5.89 -5.81
C ILE A 55 11.55 5.05 -5.95
N PRO A 56 12.35 4.85 -4.90
CA PRO A 56 13.55 4.02 -4.99
C PRO A 56 13.18 2.53 -5.08
N LEU A 57 13.96 1.77 -5.85
CA LEU A 57 13.91 0.29 -5.89
C LEU A 57 14.63 -0.29 -4.67
N SER A 58 14.10 0.02 -3.48
CA SER A 58 14.69 -0.38 -2.20
C SER A 58 13.60 -0.61 -1.15
N GLN A 59 14.01 -0.70 0.12
CA GLN A 59 13.06 -0.77 1.23
C GLN A 59 12.49 0.61 1.52
N VAL A 60 11.17 0.73 1.47
CA VAL A 60 10.44 1.97 1.76
C VAL A 60 9.37 1.72 2.83
N PRO A 61 9.21 2.63 3.80
CA PRO A 61 8.12 2.58 4.75
C PRO A 61 6.84 3.18 4.13
N LEU A 62 5.74 2.46 4.29
CA LEU A 62 4.39 2.96 3.97
C LEU A 62 3.68 3.27 5.28
N LEU A 63 3.34 4.55 5.45
CA LEU A 63 2.62 5.03 6.62
C LEU A 63 1.12 5.02 6.32
N THR A 64 0.36 4.37 7.18
CA THR A 64 -1.10 4.33 7.09
C THR A 64 -1.70 4.65 8.44
N ASN A 65 -2.68 5.56 8.49
CA ASN A 65 -3.44 5.85 9.70
C ASN A 65 -4.88 5.35 9.48
N SER A 66 -5.21 4.22 10.07
CA SER A 66 -6.52 3.62 9.96
C SER A 66 -6.80 2.71 11.13
N SER A 67 -8.00 2.82 11.71
CA SER A 67 -8.49 1.92 12.75
C SER A 67 -8.60 0.46 12.29
N CYS A 68 -8.59 0.23 10.97
CA CYS A 68 -8.70 -1.07 10.34
C CYS A 68 -7.65 -1.24 9.22
N GLN A 69 -6.83 -2.29 9.32
CA GLN A 69 -5.92 -2.66 8.24
C GLN A 69 -6.66 -3.50 7.20
N CYS A 70 -7.06 -2.87 6.10
CA CYS A 70 -7.77 -3.52 5.00
C CYS A 70 -7.12 -3.15 3.66
N PRO A 71 -6.69 -4.14 2.85
CA PRO A 71 -6.59 -5.57 3.19
C PRO A 71 -5.53 -5.83 4.29
N PRO A 72 -5.66 -6.93 5.06
CA PRO A 72 -4.60 -7.33 5.98
C PRO A 72 -3.35 -7.70 5.19
N LEU A 73 -2.22 -7.08 5.51
CA LEU A 73 -0.91 -7.39 4.92
C LEU A 73 -0.13 -8.31 5.85
N GLN A 74 0.52 -9.31 5.29
CA GLN A 74 1.38 -10.23 6.04
C GLN A 74 2.85 -10.09 5.61
N PRO A 75 3.81 -10.28 6.52
CA PRO A 75 5.22 -10.36 6.15
C PRO A 75 5.46 -11.42 5.07
N LYS A 76 6.43 -11.15 4.19
CA LYS A 76 6.81 -11.96 3.02
C LYS A 76 5.77 -12.02 1.89
N GLN A 77 4.61 -11.39 2.05
CA GLN A 77 3.57 -11.35 1.03
C GLN A 77 4.02 -10.51 -0.17
N ASP A 78 3.78 -11.03 -1.36
CA ASP A 78 4.02 -10.34 -2.63
C ASP A 78 2.73 -9.61 -3.03
N VAL A 79 2.82 -8.29 -3.22
CA VAL A 79 1.65 -7.41 -3.35
C VAL A 79 1.81 -6.36 -4.43
N LEU A 80 0.67 -5.97 -5.01
CA LEU A 80 0.54 -4.82 -5.89
C LEU A 80 -0.09 -3.68 -5.09
N ILE A 81 0.64 -2.58 -4.91
CA ILE A 81 0.18 -1.42 -4.15
C ILE A 81 -0.23 -0.34 -5.13
N MET A 82 -1.50 0.06 -5.06
CA MET A 82 -2.10 1.10 -5.90
C MET A 82 -2.65 2.20 -5.00
N CYS A 83 -2.01 3.37 -4.98
CA CYS A 83 -2.40 4.44 -4.07
C CYS A 83 -2.18 5.85 -4.68
N TYR A 84 -2.71 6.84 -3.98
CA TYR A 84 -2.56 8.25 -4.32
C TYR A 84 -1.46 8.89 -3.50
N GLU A 85 -0.82 9.91 -4.06
CA GLU A 85 0.11 10.76 -3.32
C GLU A 85 -0.53 11.28 -2.05
N TRP A 86 0.19 11.13 -0.94
CA TRP A 86 -0.22 11.78 0.30
C TRP A 86 -0.03 13.28 0.13
N ARG A 87 -1.14 14.03 0.14
CA ARG A 87 -1.09 15.49 0.23
C ARG A 87 -1.20 15.86 1.70
N SER A 88 -0.12 16.34 2.31
CA SER A 88 -0.22 17.10 3.55
C SER A 88 -1.07 18.33 3.24
N ARG A 89 -2.17 18.49 3.98
CA ARG A 89 -3.01 19.68 3.90
C ARG A 89 -2.28 20.89 4.45
#